data_AF-A0A8T8S8A0-F1
#
_entry.id   AF-A0A8T8S8A0-F1
#
_cell.length_a   1.000
_cell.length_b   1.000
_cell.length_c   1.000
_cell.angle_alpha   90.00
_cell.angle_beta   90.00
_cell.angle_gamma   90.00
#
_symmetry.space_group_name_H-M   'P 1'
#
loop_
_entity.id
_entity.type
_entity.pdbx_description
1 polymer ?
#
loop_
_entity_poly.entity_id
_entity_poly.type
_entity_poly.pdbx_seq_one_letter_code
_entity_poly.pdbx_strand_id
1 'polypeptide(L)'
;MTYEQILAFRMAAFLWEKFRYDVVACVSLVAAVALGLLPASKAFSGFSDDLVIIVGSALVVSAGVARSGIVDLAIKRFFPALSSLHGQMLLLLVTVAVLSAFIKNIGALAIMMPVAFQFARRSGVPPSVFLMPMAFSALLGGLMTQIGTSPNIAVSRLREEMTGQPFTMFDFTPVGAT
;
A
#
# COMPACT_ATOMS: atom_id res chain seq x y z
N MET A 1 -31.16 -8.01 15.67
CA MET A 1 -29.81 -7.43 15.78
C MET A 1 -29.39 -7.04 14.38
N THR A 2 -29.60 -5.77 14.05
CA THR A 2 -29.53 -5.25 12.67
C THR A 2 -28.07 -5.16 12.23
N TYR A 3 -27.76 -5.43 10.96
CA TYR A 3 -26.39 -5.40 10.38
C TYR A 3 -25.57 -4.18 10.85
N GLU A 4 -26.23 -3.03 10.95
CA GLU A 4 -25.75 -1.76 11.53
C GLU A 4 -25.08 -1.89 12.91
N GLN A 5 -25.67 -2.65 13.84
CA GLN A 5 -25.16 -2.78 15.22
C GLN A 5 -23.86 -3.58 15.27
N ILE A 6 -23.71 -4.56 14.38
CA ILE A 6 -22.52 -5.43 14.31
C ILE A 6 -21.37 -4.71 13.60
N LEU A 7 -21.69 -3.91 12.57
CA LEU A 7 -20.74 -3.00 11.93
C LEU A 7 -20.24 -1.93 12.91
N ALA A 8 -21.15 -1.30 13.65
CA ALA A 8 -20.81 -0.30 14.67
C ALA A 8 -19.93 -0.90 15.79
N PHE A 9 -20.27 -2.10 16.27
CA PHE A 9 -19.45 -2.80 17.27
C PHE A 9 -18.06 -3.16 16.72
N ARG A 10 -17.95 -3.63 15.48
CA ARG A 10 -16.67 -3.89 14.81
C ARG A 10 -15.82 -2.63 14.69
N MET A 11 -16.40 -1.53 14.23
CA MET A 11 -15.70 -0.25 14.10
C MET A 11 -15.25 0.28 15.47
N ALA A 12 -16.10 0.18 16.49
CA ALA A 12 -15.73 0.56 17.86
C ALA A 12 -14.62 -0.32 18.44
N ALA A 13 -14.65 -1.64 18.18
CA ALA A 13 -13.61 -2.58 18.61
C ALA A 13 -12.27 -2.33 17.90
N PHE A 14 -12.30 -1.94 16.61
CA PHE A 14 -11.10 -1.52 15.88
C PHE A 14 -10.52 -0.22 16.44
N LEU A 15 -11.37 0.75 16.77
CA LEU A 15 -10.96 2.04 17.36
C LEU A 15 -10.38 1.89 18.78
N TRP A 16 -10.76 0.84 19.51
CA TRP A 16 -10.31 0.67 20.89
C TRP A 16 -8.84 0.24 21.01
N GLU A 17 -8.20 -0.21 19.92
CA GLU A 17 -6.76 -0.56 19.74
C GLU A 17 -6.08 -1.43 20.83
N LYS A 18 -6.82 -1.87 21.85
CA LYS A 18 -6.28 -2.59 23.01
C LYS A 18 -6.02 -4.06 22.70
N PHE A 19 -6.65 -4.58 21.65
CA PHE A 19 -6.49 -5.96 21.18
C PHE A 19 -5.75 -5.97 19.83
N ARG A 20 -4.89 -6.97 19.64
CA ARG A 20 -4.20 -7.19 18.36
C ARG A 20 -5.21 -7.25 17.21
N TYR A 21 -4.97 -6.48 16.16
CA TYR A 21 -5.87 -6.38 15.00
C TYR A 21 -6.20 -7.75 14.38
N ASP A 22 -5.24 -8.67 14.35
CA ASP A 22 -5.44 -10.04 13.87
C ASP A 22 -6.57 -10.76 14.63
N VAL A 23 -6.57 -10.62 15.95
CA VAL A 23 -7.54 -11.27 16.84
C VAL A 23 -8.92 -10.66 16.65
N VAL A 24 -9.00 -9.33 16.55
CA VAL A 24 -10.26 -8.62 16.29
C VAL A 24 -10.84 -9.03 14.93
N ALA A 25 -9.99 -9.14 13.89
CA ALA A 25 -10.39 -9.60 12.57
C ALA A 25 -10.96 -11.03 12.59
N CYS A 26 -10.25 -11.98 13.22
CA CYS A 26 -10.69 -13.37 13.32
C CYS A 26 -12.00 -13.52 14.11
N VAL A 27 -12.08 -12.94 15.31
CA VAL A 27 -13.29 -13.03 16.16
C VAL A 27 -14.49 -12.45 15.43
N SER A 28 -14.30 -11.33 14.75
CA SER A 28 -15.39 -10.67 14.07
C SER A 28 -15.84 -11.42 12.80
N LEU A 29 -14.93 -12.11 12.09
CA LEU A 29 -15.28 -12.99 10.97
C LEU A 29 -16.11 -14.18 11.47
N VAL A 30 -15.68 -14.82 12.56
CA VAL A 30 -16.41 -15.93 13.18
C VAL A 30 -17.79 -15.49 13.63
N ALA A 31 -17.91 -14.33 14.29
CA ALA A 31 -19.19 -13.77 14.69
C ALA A 31 -20.11 -13.48 13.49
N ALA A 32 -19.57 -12.95 12.38
CA ALA A 32 -20.36 -12.66 11.18
C ALA A 32 -20.92 -13.93 10.51
N VAL A 33 -20.15 -15.02 10.50
CA VAL A 33 -20.62 -16.32 9.98
C VAL A 33 -21.62 -16.96 10.94
N ALA A 34 -21.34 -16.95 12.25
CA ALA A 34 -22.22 -17.52 13.27
C ALA A 34 -23.59 -16.84 13.34
N LEU A 35 -23.63 -15.52 13.10
CA LEU A 35 -24.85 -14.72 13.05
C LEU A 35 -25.57 -14.80 11.69
N GLY A 36 -25.06 -15.58 10.74
CA GLY A 36 -25.65 -15.77 9.41
C GLY A 36 -25.57 -14.55 8.49
N LEU A 37 -24.76 -13.55 8.84
CA LEU A 37 -24.58 -12.33 8.03
C LEU A 37 -23.72 -12.55 6.79
N LEU A 38 -22.83 -13.54 6.85
CA LEU A 38 -21.95 -13.91 5.76
C LEU A 38 -22.05 -15.42 5.51
N PRO A 39 -22.36 -15.87 4.27
CA PRO A 39 -22.30 -17.28 3.92
C PRO A 39 -20.89 -17.83 4.19
N ALA A 40 -20.80 -18.98 4.86
CA ALA A 40 -19.51 -19.61 5.20
C ALA A 40 -18.62 -19.84 3.95
N SER A 41 -19.22 -20.07 2.78
CA SER A 41 -18.51 -20.21 1.50
C SER A 41 -17.79 -18.93 1.04
N LYS A 42 -18.24 -17.75 1.49
CA LYS A 42 -17.61 -16.45 1.20
C LYS A 42 -16.73 -15.94 2.34
N ALA A 43 -16.63 -16.65 3.47
CA ALA A 43 -15.85 -16.21 4.63
C ALA A 43 -14.37 -15.99 4.29
N PHE A 44 -13.82 -16.79 3.38
CA PHE A 44 -12.40 -16.73 3.00
C PHE A 44 -12.15 -16.02 1.67
N SER A 45 -13.16 -15.45 1.01
CA SER A 45 -12.95 -14.80 -0.30
C SER A 45 -11.98 -13.61 -0.22
N GLY A 46 -11.86 -12.98 0.94
CA GLY A 46 -10.88 -11.90 1.17
C GLY A 46 -9.41 -12.36 1.14
N PHE A 47 -9.12 -13.65 1.32
CA PHE A 47 -7.75 -14.17 1.20
C PHE A 47 -7.28 -14.27 -0.26
N SER A 48 -8.23 -14.28 -1.20
CA SER A 48 -7.95 -14.23 -2.65
C SER A 48 -7.78 -12.81 -3.17
N ASP A 49 -7.80 -11.80 -2.29
CA ASP A 49 -7.54 -10.42 -2.69
C ASP A 49 -6.09 -10.27 -3.15
N ASP A 50 -5.89 -9.63 -4.30
CA ASP A 50 -4.57 -9.41 -4.89
C ASP A 50 -3.61 -8.73 -3.91
N LEU A 51 -4.09 -7.87 -3.01
CA LEU A 51 -3.25 -7.19 -2.03
C LEU A 51 -2.63 -8.17 -1.03
N VAL A 52 -3.36 -9.21 -0.61
CA VAL A 52 -2.84 -10.22 0.31
C VAL A 52 -1.67 -10.97 -0.34
N ILE A 53 -1.82 -11.33 -1.61
CA ILE A 53 -0.79 -12.03 -2.39
C ILE A 53 0.42 -11.14 -2.61
N ILE A 54 0.22 -9.86 -2.98
CA ILE A 54 1.31 -8.89 -3.21
C ILE A 54 2.10 -8.65 -1.93
N VAL A 55 1.45 -8.40 -0.79
CA VAL A 55 2.13 -8.15 0.49
C VAL A 55 2.88 -9.39 0.97
N GLY A 56 2.26 -10.57 0.88
CA GLY A 56 2.92 -11.83 1.23
C GLY A 56 4.17 -12.08 0.38
N SER A 57 4.06 -11.89 -0.94
CA SER A 57 5.16 -12.04 -1.88
C SER A 57 6.28 -11.02 -1.63
N ALA A 58 5.91 -9.77 -1.35
CA ALA A 58 6.86 -8.70 -1.03
C ALA A 58 7.71 -9.00 0.22
N LEU A 59 7.12 -9.59 1.26
CA LEU A 59 7.86 -10.00 2.46
C LEU A 59 8.88 -11.11 2.15
N VAL A 60 8.48 -12.10 1.32
CA VAL A 60 9.39 -13.18 0.89
C VAL A 60 10.52 -12.63 0.02
N VAL A 61 10.18 -11.79 -0.96
CA VAL A 61 11.15 -11.11 -1.83
C VAL A 61 12.10 -10.25 -1.00
N SER A 62 11.59 -9.52 0.00
CA SER A 62 12.40 -8.71 0.92
C SER A 62 13.48 -9.54 1.60
N ALA A 63 13.12 -10.69 2.16
CA ALA A 63 14.07 -11.59 2.80
C ALA A 63 15.11 -12.13 1.80
N GLY A 64 14.71 -12.51 0.59
CA GLY A 64 15.61 -13.00 -0.46
C GLY A 64 16.57 -11.92 -0.97
N VAL A 65 16.05 -10.72 -1.21
CA VAL A 65 16.78 -9.54 -1.68
C VAL A 65 17.78 -9.06 -0.61
N ALA A 66 17.40 -9.07 0.68
CA ALA A 66 18.29 -8.72 1.79
C ALA A 66 19.42 -9.76 2.01
N ARG A 67 19.18 -11.04 1.73
CA ARG A 67 20.20 -12.11 1.86
C ARG A 67 21.12 -12.20 0.65
N SER A 68 20.62 -11.93 -0.55
CA SER A 68 21.38 -12.04 -1.80
C SER A 68 22.31 -10.85 -2.07
N GLY A 69 22.04 -9.69 -1.49
CA GLY A 69 22.81 -8.46 -1.76
C GLY A 69 22.68 -7.97 -3.22
N ILE A 70 21.65 -8.43 -3.95
CA ILE A 70 21.49 -8.12 -5.38
C ILE A 70 21.31 -6.61 -5.63
N VAL A 71 20.69 -5.90 -4.67
CA VAL A 71 20.51 -4.45 -4.73
C VAL A 71 21.86 -3.74 -4.58
N ASP A 72 22.73 -4.20 -3.68
CA ASP A 72 24.08 -3.63 -3.57
C ASP A 72 24.88 -3.80 -4.87
N LEU A 73 24.72 -4.95 -5.54
CA LEU A 73 25.35 -5.22 -6.83
C LEU A 73 24.80 -4.30 -7.93
N ALA A 74 23.47 -4.15 -7.99
CA ALA A 74 22.79 -3.28 -8.95
C ALA A 74 23.18 -1.82 -8.76
N ILE A 75 23.22 -1.32 -7.52
CA ILE A 75 23.61 0.07 -7.24
C ILE A 75 25.07 0.29 -7.61
N LYS A 76 25.98 -0.62 -7.23
CA LYS A 76 27.40 -0.49 -7.62
C LYS A 76 27.57 -0.47 -9.14
N ARG A 77 26.73 -1.18 -9.88
CA ARG A 77 26.81 -1.28 -11.34
C ARG A 77 26.17 -0.10 -12.07
N PHE A 78 24.96 0.29 -11.69
CA PHE A 78 24.16 1.30 -12.41
C PHE A 78 24.28 2.70 -11.81
N PHE A 79 24.57 2.80 -10.51
CA PHE A 79 24.70 4.05 -9.80
C PHE A 79 25.96 4.08 -8.91
N PRO A 80 27.16 3.95 -9.49
CA PRO A 80 28.42 3.87 -8.74
C PRO A 80 28.67 5.11 -7.87
N ALA A 81 28.11 6.26 -8.24
CA ALA A 81 28.20 7.51 -7.48
C ALA A 81 27.12 7.66 -6.37
N LEU A 82 26.11 6.78 -6.32
CA LEU A 82 25.07 6.80 -5.27
C LEU A 82 25.62 6.23 -3.96
N SER A 83 26.37 7.06 -3.24
CA SER A 83 26.87 6.77 -1.89
C SER A 83 26.21 7.65 -0.82
N SER A 84 25.60 8.77 -1.21
CA SER A 84 24.96 9.69 -0.27
C SER A 84 23.58 9.20 0.16
N LEU A 85 23.27 9.37 1.45
CA LEU A 85 21.96 9.10 2.05
C LEU A 85 20.84 9.82 1.26
N HIS A 86 21.05 11.09 0.95
CA HIS A 86 20.12 11.91 0.17
C HIS A 86 19.88 11.38 -1.23
N GLY A 87 20.92 10.88 -1.92
CA GLY A 87 20.78 10.31 -3.27
C GLY A 87 19.98 9.00 -3.27
N GLN A 88 20.23 8.11 -2.30
CA GLN A 88 19.46 6.88 -2.14
C GLN A 88 17.99 7.17 -1.82
N MET A 89 17.75 8.15 -0.93
CA MET A 89 16.41 8.57 -0.57
C MET A 89 15.68 9.17 -1.77
N LEU A 90 16.31 10.09 -2.51
CA LEU A 90 15.70 10.70 -3.71
C LEU A 90 15.34 9.65 -4.76
N LEU A 91 16.25 8.73 -5.07
CA LEU A 91 16.00 7.65 -6.03
C LEU A 91 14.80 6.79 -5.59
N LEU A 92 14.75 6.45 -4.30
CA LEU A 92 13.67 5.67 -3.73
C LEU A 92 12.33 6.39 -3.84
N LEU A 93 12.26 7.67 -3.44
CA LEU A 93 11.05 8.47 -3.47
C LEU A 93 10.56 8.69 -4.91
N VAL A 94 11.43 9.04 -5.84
CA VAL A 94 11.03 9.23 -7.24
C VAL A 94 10.48 7.93 -7.83
N THR A 95 11.17 6.81 -7.58
CA THR A 95 10.73 5.50 -8.08
C THR A 95 9.36 5.10 -7.50
N VAL A 96 9.17 5.32 -6.19
CA VAL A 96 7.92 4.98 -5.50
C VAL A 96 6.78 5.88 -5.96
N ALA A 97 6.99 7.20 -6.10
CA ALA A 97 5.99 8.12 -6.60
C ALA A 97 5.51 7.73 -8.01
N VAL A 98 6.45 7.39 -8.91
CA VAL A 98 6.12 6.94 -10.26
C VAL A 98 5.38 5.60 -10.24
N LEU A 99 5.85 4.60 -9.47
CA LEU A 99 5.14 3.33 -9.35
C LEU A 99 3.72 3.51 -8.80
N SER A 100 3.57 4.36 -7.78
CA SER A 100 2.29 4.60 -7.11
C SER A 100 1.31 5.41 -7.95
N ALA A 101 1.78 6.11 -8.98
CA ALA A 101 0.92 6.72 -9.98
C ALA A 101 0.18 5.66 -10.83
N PHE A 102 0.70 4.44 -10.95
CA PHE A 102 0.06 3.39 -11.77
C PHE A 102 -0.50 2.23 -10.94
N ILE A 103 -0.03 2.07 -9.71
CA ILE A 103 -0.37 0.96 -8.82
C ILE A 103 -0.91 1.54 -7.50
N LYS A 104 -1.85 0.83 -6.85
CA LYS A 104 -2.33 1.18 -5.51
C LYS A 104 -1.14 1.44 -4.55
N ASN A 105 -1.25 2.48 -3.74
CA ASN A 105 -0.20 2.94 -2.81
C ASN A 105 0.43 1.82 -1.95
N ILE A 106 -0.40 0.89 -1.45
CA ILE A 106 0.06 -0.24 -0.64
C ILE A 106 0.91 -1.23 -1.46
N GLY A 107 0.54 -1.48 -2.71
CA GLY A 107 1.28 -2.37 -3.61
C GLY A 107 2.65 -1.79 -3.99
N ALA A 108 2.70 -0.50 -4.32
CA ALA A 108 3.96 0.20 -4.58
C ALA A 108 4.91 0.16 -3.38
N LEU A 109 4.38 0.39 -2.17
CA LEU A 109 5.15 0.28 -0.93
C LEU A 109 5.70 -1.13 -0.72
N ALA A 110 4.86 -2.16 -0.89
CA ALA A 110 5.24 -3.55 -0.70
C ALA A 110 6.41 -3.94 -1.63
N ILE A 111 6.33 -3.56 -2.91
CA ILE A 111 7.37 -3.85 -3.91
C ILE A 111 8.70 -3.17 -3.57
N MET A 112 8.65 -1.95 -3.02
CA MET A 112 9.86 -1.13 -2.77
C MET A 112 10.43 -1.28 -1.36
N MET A 113 9.69 -1.89 -0.44
CA MET A 113 10.12 -2.16 0.94
C MET A 113 11.46 -2.93 1.05
N PRO A 114 11.74 -3.98 0.24
CA PRO A 114 13.05 -4.65 0.21
C PRO A 114 14.21 -3.69 -0.04
N VAL A 115 14.00 -2.72 -0.94
CA VAL A 115 15.02 -1.76 -1.38
C VAL A 115 15.27 -0.73 -0.27
N ALA A 116 14.22 -0.24 0.38
CA ALA A 116 14.34 0.63 1.56
C ALA A 116 15.13 -0.02 2.69
N PHE A 117 14.86 -1.29 3.01
CA PHE A 117 15.60 -1.99 4.05
C PHE A 117 17.09 -2.10 3.72
N GLN A 118 17.46 -2.33 2.46
CA GLN A 118 18.86 -2.37 2.07
C GLN A 118 19.53 -0.99 2.09
N PHE A 119 18.86 0.06 1.63
CA PHE A 119 19.39 1.43 1.74
C PHE A 119 19.60 1.84 3.20
N ALA A 120 18.69 1.47 4.10
CA ALA A 120 18.84 1.70 5.53
C ALA A 120 20.05 0.96 6.11
N ARG A 121 20.21 -0.34 5.80
CA ARG A 121 21.36 -1.13 6.25
C ARG A 121 22.68 -0.58 5.72
N ARG A 122 22.74 -0.20 4.45
CA ARG A 122 23.95 0.34 3.83
C ARG A 122 24.35 1.70 4.39
N SER A 123 23.36 2.54 4.70
CA SER A 123 23.59 3.87 5.29
C SER A 123 23.77 3.83 6.82
N GLY A 124 23.63 2.66 7.46
CA GLY A 124 23.76 2.51 8.92
C GLY A 124 22.66 3.21 9.72
N VAL A 125 21.50 3.47 9.10
CA VAL A 125 20.37 4.18 9.72
C VAL A 125 19.18 3.25 9.95
N PRO A 126 18.29 3.55 10.91
CA PRO A 126 17.09 2.76 11.09
C PRO A 126 16.18 2.78 9.84
N PRO A 127 15.52 1.66 9.47
CA PRO A 127 14.66 1.57 8.29
C PRO A 127 13.54 2.61 8.22
N SER A 128 13.05 3.06 9.37
CA SER A 128 12.01 4.10 9.47
C SER A 128 12.39 5.39 8.73
N VAL A 129 13.68 5.72 8.65
CA VAL A 129 14.19 6.91 7.95
C VAL A 129 13.90 6.86 6.45
N PHE A 130 13.86 5.66 5.85
CA PHE A 130 13.50 5.48 4.44
C PHE A 130 12.02 5.13 4.25
N LEU A 131 11.47 4.31 5.15
CA LEU A 131 10.08 3.83 5.05
C LEU A 131 9.05 4.94 5.24
N MET A 132 9.28 5.87 6.17
CA MET A 132 8.32 6.95 6.44
C MET A 132 8.22 7.93 5.26
N PRO A 133 9.32 8.51 4.71
CA PRO A 133 9.25 9.33 3.51
C PRO A 133 8.70 8.57 2.30
N MET A 134 9.04 7.28 2.15
CA MET A 134 8.49 6.44 1.09
C MET A 134 6.96 6.36 1.15
N ALA A 135 6.38 6.20 2.35
CA ALA A 135 4.93 6.18 2.53
C ALA A 135 4.28 7.48 2.01
N PHE A 136 4.84 8.64 2.34
CA PHE A 136 4.37 9.92 1.83
C PHE A 136 4.52 10.05 0.31
N SER A 137 5.63 9.57 -0.23
CA SER A 137 5.88 9.57 -1.67
C SER A 137 4.90 8.66 -2.43
N ALA A 138 4.55 7.49 -1.88
CA ALA A 138 3.52 6.63 -2.45
C ALA A 138 2.14 7.31 -2.43
N LEU A 139 1.78 7.94 -1.31
CA LEU A 139 0.54 8.71 -1.22
C LEU A 139 0.49 9.83 -2.28
N LEU A 140 1.56 10.59 -2.43
CA LEU A 140 1.65 11.67 -3.40
C LEU A 140 1.54 11.16 -4.85
N GLY A 141 2.25 10.09 -5.18
CA GLY A 141 2.15 9.44 -6.50
C GLY A 141 0.73 8.97 -6.82
N GLY A 142 0.04 8.36 -5.85
CA GLY A 142 -1.33 7.90 -6.02
C GLY A 142 -2.36 9.00 -6.25
N LEU A 143 -2.07 10.24 -5.84
CA LEU A 143 -2.93 11.39 -6.09
C LEU A 143 -2.84 11.89 -7.54
N MET A 144 -1.75 11.57 -8.26
CA MET A 144 -1.51 12.08 -9.61
C MET A 144 -2.39 11.42 -10.68
N THR A 145 -2.98 10.24 -10.43
CA THR A 145 -3.77 9.53 -11.43
C THR A 145 -5.14 9.10 -10.92
N GLN A 146 -6.04 8.86 -11.88
CA GLN A 146 -7.37 8.33 -11.59
C GLN A 146 -7.33 6.94 -10.93
N ILE A 147 -6.35 6.10 -11.28
CA ILE A 147 -6.23 4.69 -10.82
C ILE A 147 -5.60 4.61 -9.43
N GLY A 148 -4.77 5.60 -9.06
CA GLY A 148 -3.93 5.56 -7.87
C GLY A 148 -4.71 5.46 -6.54
N THR A 149 -5.93 6.02 -6.46
CA THR A 149 -6.73 5.98 -5.23
C THR A 149 -8.22 5.73 -5.46
N SER A 150 -8.87 5.07 -4.48
CA SER A 150 -10.31 4.79 -4.53
C SER A 150 -11.21 6.04 -4.62
N PRO A 151 -10.89 7.19 -3.99
CA PRO A 151 -11.69 8.41 -4.16
C PRO A 151 -11.64 8.95 -5.59
N ASN A 152 -10.48 8.92 -6.26
CA ASN A 152 -10.35 9.40 -7.64
C ASN A 152 -11.22 8.57 -8.61
N ILE A 153 -11.23 7.24 -8.43
CA ILE A 153 -12.11 6.34 -9.19
C ILE A 153 -13.59 6.65 -8.90
N ALA A 154 -13.95 6.81 -7.63
CA ALA A 154 -15.34 7.08 -7.24
C ALA A 154 -15.87 8.39 -7.82
N VAL A 155 -15.08 9.47 -7.72
CA VAL A 155 -15.43 10.79 -8.27
C VAL A 155 -15.52 10.75 -9.80
N SER A 156 -14.64 9.97 -10.47
CA SER A 156 -14.74 9.78 -11.91
C SER A 156 -15.99 9.04 -12.35
N ARG A 157 -16.43 8.03 -11.59
CA ARG A 157 -17.70 7.34 -11.87
C ARG A 157 -18.90 8.24 -11.62
N LEU A 158 -18.87 9.02 -10.54
CA LEU A 158 -19.95 9.96 -10.23
C LEU A 158 -20.10 11.03 -11.32
N ARG A 159 -18.98 11.57 -11.82
CA ARG A 159 -19.00 12.53 -12.94
C ARG A 159 -19.54 11.88 -14.22
N GLU A 160 -19.15 10.64 -14.51
CA GLU A 160 -19.69 9.89 -15.65
C GLU A 160 -21.23 9.74 -15.55
N GLU A 161 -21.75 9.41 -14.37
CA GLU A 161 -23.19 9.30 -14.12
C GLU A 161 -23.92 10.65 -14.26
N MET A 162 -23.31 11.76 -13.84
CA MET A 162 -23.93 13.09 -13.86
C MET A 162 -23.81 13.82 -15.21
N THR A 163 -22.67 13.68 -15.89
CA THR A 163 -22.34 14.49 -17.09
C THR A 163 -22.08 13.65 -18.34
N GLY A 164 -22.15 12.32 -18.26
CA GLY A 164 -21.89 11.41 -19.38
C GLY A 164 -20.41 11.33 -19.80
N GLN A 165 -19.49 11.90 -19.02
CA GLN A 165 -18.05 11.87 -19.31
C GLN A 165 -17.22 11.62 -18.03
N PRO A 166 -16.40 10.55 -17.98
CA PRO A 166 -15.49 10.31 -16.87
C PRO A 166 -14.27 11.27 -16.89
N PHE A 167 -13.55 11.35 -15.78
CA PHE A 167 -12.20 11.94 -15.77
C PHE A 167 -11.25 11.06 -16.58
N THR A 168 -10.31 11.69 -17.28
CA THR A 168 -9.22 10.98 -17.95
C THR A 168 -8.11 10.65 -16.96
N MET A 169 -7.24 9.70 -17.33
CA MET A 169 -6.24 9.12 -16.44
C MET A 169 -5.34 10.17 -15.75
N PHE A 170 -5.05 11.28 -16.43
CA PHE A 170 -4.13 12.32 -15.98
C PHE A 170 -4.81 13.63 -15.58
N ASP A 171 -6.14 13.71 -15.53
CA ASP A 171 -6.86 14.92 -15.11
C ASP A 171 -6.55 15.33 -13.65
N PHE A 172 -6.08 14.37 -12.84
CA PHE A 172 -5.67 14.58 -11.45
C PHE A 172 -4.21 15.04 -11.31
N THR A 173 -3.38 14.86 -12.34
CA THR A 173 -1.94 15.18 -12.32
C THR A 173 -1.65 16.63 -11.96
N PRO A 174 -2.37 17.64 -12.48
CA PRO A 174 -2.07 19.05 -12.18
C PRO A 174 -2.25 19.40 -10.71
N VAL A 175 -3.13 18.70 -9.99
CA VAL A 175 -3.38 18.90 -8.55
C VAL A 175 -2.49 17.99 -7.70
N GLY A 176 -2.19 16.79 -8.18
CA GLY A 176 -1.29 15.86 -7.48
C GLY A 176 0.20 16.19 -7.62
N ALA A 177 0.59 16.98 -8.63
CA ALA A 177 1.98 17.37 -8.90
C ALA A 177 2.41 18.69 -8.25
N THR A 178 1.48 19.43 -7.64
CA THR A 178 1.73 20.68 -6.89
C THR A 178 1.97 20.40 -5.41
#